data_AF-A0A131ZY92-F1
#
_entry.id   AF-A0A131ZY92-F1
#
_cell.length_a   1.000
_cell.length_b   1.000
_cell.length_c   1.000
_cell.angle_alpha   90.00
_cell.angle_beta   90.00
_cell.angle_gamma   90.00
#
_symmetry.space_group_name_H-M   'P 1'
#
loop_
_entity.id
_entity.type
_entity.pdbx_description
1 polymer ?
#
loop_
_entity_poly.entity_id
_entity_poly.type
_entity_poly.pdbx_seq_one_letter_code
_entity_poly.pdbx_strand_id
1 'polypeptide(L)'
;MVDDSNCTPMKVTLCQKFNVRYAYTKLPNRFGQTDQSIINEKLTSTYSTILGIKCYTLLPLFLCSQLVPPCNETGYAVPMCKQLCKDTKHRCDFFLDIFDIEWPDEIDCEELPDSNDPDVCVGNQQAMELNQIANRHCE
;
A
#
# COMPACT_ATOMS: atom_id res chain seq x y z
N MET A 1 -12.66 -21.51 -17.83
CA MET A 1 -11.39 -20.81 -17.57
C MET A 1 -11.79 -19.39 -17.19
N VAL A 2 -11.61 -19.02 -15.92
CA VAL A 2 -11.87 -17.64 -15.48
C VAL A 2 -10.79 -16.78 -16.12
N ASP A 3 -11.19 -15.74 -16.82
CA ASP A 3 -10.28 -14.79 -17.46
C ASP A 3 -9.48 -14.06 -16.38
N ASP A 4 -8.28 -14.56 -16.10
CA ASP A 4 -7.36 -14.04 -15.08
C ASP A 4 -6.50 -12.89 -15.65
N SER A 5 -6.87 -12.30 -16.80
CA SER A 5 -5.94 -11.51 -17.60
C SER A 5 -6.07 -9.99 -17.49
N ASN A 6 -7.09 -9.44 -16.83
CA ASN A 6 -7.33 -8.00 -16.95
C ASN A 6 -7.36 -7.26 -15.61
N CYS A 7 -6.48 -6.28 -15.51
CA CYS A 7 -6.58 -5.26 -14.48
C CYS A 7 -7.91 -4.53 -14.60
N THR A 8 -8.50 -4.19 -13.46
CA THR A 8 -9.76 -3.47 -13.41
C THR A 8 -9.54 -2.05 -12.92
N PRO A 9 -10.33 -1.06 -13.34
CA PRO A 9 -10.24 0.28 -12.80
C PRO A 9 -10.38 0.27 -11.26
N MET A 10 -9.50 1.01 -10.58
CA MET A 10 -9.58 1.20 -9.13
C MET A 10 -10.75 2.13 -8.80
N LYS A 11 -11.72 1.61 -8.07
CA LYS A 11 -12.95 2.28 -7.59
C LYS A 11 -12.91 2.60 -6.10
N VAL A 12 -11.81 2.27 -5.41
CA VAL A 12 -11.62 2.55 -3.99
C VAL A 12 -11.42 4.05 -3.78
N THR A 13 -12.48 4.72 -3.34
CA THR A 13 -12.54 6.18 -3.20
C THR A 13 -11.57 6.71 -2.16
N LEU A 14 -11.27 5.92 -1.12
CA LEU A 14 -10.28 6.29 -0.13
C LEU A 14 -8.88 6.43 -0.75
N CYS A 15 -8.46 5.48 -1.58
CA CYS A 15 -7.16 5.53 -2.26
C CYS A 15 -7.06 6.72 -3.22
N GLN A 16 -8.16 7.03 -3.93
CA GLN A 16 -8.25 8.22 -4.78
C GLN A 16 -8.16 9.52 -3.96
N LYS A 17 -8.85 9.59 -2.82
CA LYS A 17 -8.85 10.76 -1.92
C LYS A 17 -7.44 11.07 -1.38
N PHE A 18 -6.64 10.04 -1.10
CA PHE A 18 -5.25 10.19 -0.67
C PHE A 18 -4.25 10.31 -1.83
N ASN A 19 -4.74 10.51 -3.06
CA ASN A 19 -3.93 10.77 -4.26
C ASN A 19 -2.92 9.66 -4.59
N VAL A 20 -3.33 8.40 -4.38
CA VAL A 20 -2.57 7.23 -4.85
C VAL A 20 -2.62 7.19 -6.38
N ARG A 21 -1.45 7.12 -7.03
CA ARG A 21 -1.28 7.53 -8.44
C ARG A 21 -1.59 6.47 -9.52
N TYR A 22 -1.91 5.23 -9.15
CA TYR A 22 -2.27 4.20 -10.13
C TYR A 22 -3.80 4.11 -10.32
N ALA A 23 -4.23 3.84 -11.55
CA ALA A 23 -5.64 3.85 -11.92
C ALA A 23 -6.26 2.44 -12.03
N TYR A 24 -5.45 1.40 -12.11
CA TYR A 24 -5.87 0.02 -12.31
C TYR A 24 -5.36 -0.88 -11.20
N THR A 25 -6.12 -1.91 -10.87
CA THR A 25 -5.80 -2.88 -9.81
C THR A 25 -6.08 -4.30 -10.26
N LYS A 26 -5.33 -5.25 -9.71
CA LYS A 26 -5.51 -6.69 -9.90
C LYS A 26 -6.04 -7.31 -8.60
N LEU A 27 -7.12 -8.08 -8.71
CA LEU A 27 -7.69 -8.88 -7.63
C LEU A 27 -7.75 -10.37 -8.06
N PRO A 28 -7.73 -11.34 -7.11
CA PRO A 28 -7.70 -11.15 -5.66
C PRO A 28 -6.40 -10.49 -5.17
N ASN A 29 -6.50 -9.72 -4.08
CA ASN A 29 -5.30 -9.23 -3.39
C ASN A 29 -4.62 -10.38 -2.62
N ARG A 30 -3.49 -10.10 -1.97
CA ARG A 30 -2.71 -11.12 -1.24
C ARG A 30 -3.47 -11.79 -0.08
N PHE A 31 -4.57 -11.20 0.39
CA PHE A 31 -5.44 -11.73 1.44
C PHE A 31 -6.68 -12.44 0.88
N GLY A 32 -6.73 -12.68 -0.44
CA GLY A 32 -7.83 -13.37 -1.11
C GLY A 32 -9.08 -12.51 -1.34
N GLN A 33 -9.04 -11.20 -1.06
CA GLN A 33 -10.22 -10.34 -1.24
C GLN A 33 -10.41 -10.00 -2.72
N THR A 34 -11.66 -10.08 -3.19
CA THR A 34 -12.01 -9.90 -4.61
C THR A 34 -12.94 -8.72 -4.89
N ASP A 35 -13.49 -8.07 -3.86
CA ASP A 35 -14.48 -6.99 -4.01
C ASP A 35 -13.93 -5.64 -3.52
N GLN A 36 -13.77 -4.71 -4.45
CA GLN A 36 -13.29 -3.36 -4.16
C GLN A 36 -14.20 -2.57 -3.22
N SER A 37 -15.51 -2.86 -3.19
CA SER A 37 -16.48 -2.19 -2.32
C SER A 37 -16.28 -2.59 -0.87
N ILE A 38 -16.09 -3.89 -0.62
CA ILE A 38 -15.76 -4.44 0.71
C ILE A 38 -14.39 -3.93 1.16
N ILE A 39 -13.41 -3.88 0.26
CA ILE A 39 -12.09 -3.29 0.56
C ILE A 39 -12.22 -1.81 0.95
N ASN A 40 -13.02 -1.03 0.21
CA ASN A 40 -13.24 0.38 0.52
C ASN A 40 -13.94 0.58 1.87
N GLU A 41 -14.90 -0.28 2.21
CA GLU A 41 -15.55 -0.30 3.52
C GLU A 41 -14.56 -0.59 4.63
N LYS A 42 -13.69 -1.61 4.49
CA LYS A 42 -12.63 -1.92 5.45
C LYS A 42 -11.66 -0.74 5.63
N LEU A 43 -11.22 -0.12 4.54
CA LEU A 43 -10.36 1.06 4.59
C LEU A 43 -11.03 2.23 5.33
N THR A 44 -12.33 2.43 5.13
CA THR A 44 -13.07 3.55 5.72
C THR A 44 -13.44 3.31 7.18
N SER A 45 -13.82 2.07 7.55
CA SER A 45 -14.26 1.72 8.89
C SER A 45 -13.11 1.41 9.85
N THR A 46 -12.10 0.66 9.39
CA THR A 46 -10.98 0.22 10.23
C THR A 46 -9.82 1.20 10.21
N TYR A 47 -9.44 1.71 9.02
CA TYR A 47 -8.19 2.46 8.86
C TYR A 47 -8.35 3.98 8.87
N SER A 48 -9.57 4.53 8.90
CA SER A 48 -9.78 5.99 8.83
C SER A 48 -9.16 6.75 10.01
N THR A 49 -9.24 6.19 11.21
CA THR A 49 -8.64 6.77 12.43
C THR A 49 -7.12 6.85 12.30
N ILE A 50 -6.45 5.75 11.93
CA ILE A 50 -4.99 5.73 11.80
C ILE A 50 -4.49 6.62 10.65
N LEU A 51 -5.24 6.69 9.54
CA LEU A 51 -4.98 7.63 8.46
C LEU A 51 -5.08 9.09 8.92
N GLY A 52 -5.94 9.38 9.91
CA GLY A 52 -6.06 10.70 10.54
C GLY A 52 -4.89 11.07 11.44
N ILE A 53 -4.25 10.09 12.07
CA ILE A 53 -3.07 10.27 12.94
C ILE A 53 -1.83 10.66 12.12
N LYS A 54 -1.75 10.20 10.87
CA LYS A 54 -0.65 10.51 9.95
C LYS A 54 0.72 10.12 10.51
N CYS A 55 0.82 8.94 11.13
CA CYS A 55 2.10 8.38 11.62
C CYS A 55 3.17 8.31 10.52
N TYR A 56 2.74 8.14 9.25
CA TYR A 56 3.61 8.21 8.09
C TYR A 56 2.87 8.77 6.88
N THR A 57 3.52 9.66 6.12
CA THR A 57 2.94 10.31 4.94
C THR A 57 2.51 9.32 3.86
N LEU A 58 3.21 8.18 3.72
CA LEU A 58 2.87 7.15 2.72
C LEU A 58 2.03 5.99 3.28
N LEU A 59 1.50 6.09 4.49
CA LEU A 59 0.56 5.08 5.01
C LEU A 59 -0.62 4.80 4.05
N PRO A 60 -1.25 5.80 3.39
CA PRO A 60 -2.29 5.50 2.40
C PRO A 60 -1.78 4.68 1.23
N LEU A 61 -0.56 4.96 0.74
CA LEU A 61 0.05 4.21 -0.36
C LEU A 61 0.33 2.76 0.07
N PHE A 62 0.81 2.55 1.29
CA PHE A 62 1.01 1.22 1.88
C PHE A 62 -0.31 0.42 1.90
N LEU A 63 -1.37 0.97 2.51
CA LEU A 63 -2.66 0.28 2.64
C LEU A 63 -3.28 -0.04 1.27
N CYS A 64 -3.25 0.91 0.34
CA CYS A 64 -3.78 0.72 -1.00
C CYS A 64 -2.98 -0.32 -1.79
N SER A 65 -1.64 -0.31 -1.71
CA SER A 65 -0.79 -1.28 -2.42
C SER A 65 -0.96 -2.70 -1.90
N GLN A 66 -1.42 -2.90 -0.65
CA GLN A 66 -1.73 -4.22 -0.10
C GLN A 66 -3.13 -4.70 -0.47
N LEU A 67 -4.12 -3.80 -0.40
CA LEU A 67 -5.53 -4.19 -0.53
C LEU A 67 -6.07 -4.08 -1.96
N VAL A 68 -5.58 -3.11 -2.74
CA VAL A 68 -5.87 -2.92 -4.16
C VAL A 68 -4.57 -2.69 -4.91
N PRO A 69 -3.71 -3.72 -5.03
CA PRO A 69 -2.40 -3.58 -5.66
C PRO A 69 -2.55 -3.11 -7.12
N PRO A 70 -1.64 -2.27 -7.62
CA PRO A 70 -1.54 -2.01 -9.05
C PRO A 70 -1.19 -3.29 -9.80
N CYS A 71 -1.27 -3.22 -11.11
CA CYS A 71 -0.80 -4.29 -11.98
C CYS A 71 0.21 -3.75 -12.99
N ASN A 72 1.09 -4.62 -13.46
CA ASN A 72 2.03 -4.29 -14.53
C ASN A 72 1.40 -4.53 -15.91
N GLU A 73 2.14 -4.24 -16.97
CA GLU A 73 1.71 -4.42 -18.36
C GLU A 73 1.30 -5.87 -18.69
N THR A 74 1.85 -6.85 -17.98
CA THR A 74 1.51 -8.27 -18.13
C THR A 74 0.29 -8.72 -17.33
N GLY A 75 -0.36 -7.81 -16.60
CA GLY A 75 -1.58 -8.07 -15.82
C GLY A 75 -1.34 -8.70 -14.45
N TYR A 76 -0.10 -8.85 -14.02
CA TYR A 76 0.25 -9.35 -12.69
C TYR A 76 0.20 -8.24 -11.66
N ALA A 77 -0.24 -8.58 -10.43
CA ALA A 77 -0.23 -7.65 -9.31
C ALA A 77 1.21 -7.25 -8.96
N VAL A 78 1.44 -5.95 -8.79
CA VAL A 78 2.73 -5.38 -8.41
C VAL A 78 2.74 -5.16 -6.89
N PRO A 79 3.71 -5.73 -6.15
CA PRO A 79 3.80 -5.55 -4.71
C PRO A 79 4.29 -4.14 -4.32
N MET A 80 4.20 -3.80 -3.05
CA MET A 80 4.90 -2.62 -2.52
C MET A 80 6.41 -2.89 -2.42
N CYS A 81 7.23 -1.84 -2.54
CA CYS A 81 8.67 -1.96 -2.38
C CYS A 81 9.06 -2.17 -0.91
N LYS A 82 10.19 -2.83 -0.70
CA LYS A 82 10.82 -3.08 0.60
C LYS A 82 10.94 -1.81 1.43
N GLN A 83 11.46 -0.72 0.86
CA GLN A 83 11.64 0.53 1.60
C GLN A 83 10.32 1.11 2.13
N LEU A 84 9.26 1.12 1.31
CA LEU A 84 7.92 1.57 1.75
C LEU A 84 7.38 0.73 2.91
N CYS A 85 7.56 -0.60 2.84
CA CYS A 85 7.15 -1.52 3.89
C CYS A 85 7.87 -1.23 5.21
N LYS A 86 9.21 -1.19 5.17
CA LYS A 86 10.06 -0.97 6.36
C LYS A 86 9.76 0.36 7.02
N ASP A 87 9.66 1.44 6.24
CA ASP A 87 9.37 2.77 6.79
C ASP A 87 7.97 2.85 7.40
N THR A 88 6.99 2.22 6.77
CA THR A 88 5.62 2.19 7.31
C THR A 88 5.59 1.40 8.61
N LYS A 89 6.22 0.21 8.66
CA LYS A 89 6.33 -0.56 9.90
C LYS A 89 6.99 0.27 10.99
N HIS A 90 8.21 0.75 10.74
CA HIS A 90 8.97 1.51 11.74
C HIS A 90 8.22 2.72 12.32
N ARG A 91 7.44 3.43 11.50
CA ARG A 91 6.77 4.69 11.90
C ARG A 91 5.34 4.51 12.41
N CYS A 92 4.64 3.45 11.99
CA CYS A 92 3.22 3.27 12.27
C CYS A 92 2.88 2.06 13.15
N ASP A 93 3.77 1.09 13.33
CA ASP A 93 3.51 -0.16 14.09
C ASP A 93 2.95 0.12 15.50
N PHE A 94 3.61 1.02 16.25
CA PHE A 94 3.13 1.45 17.57
C PHE A 94 1.70 2.01 17.56
N PHE A 95 1.34 2.78 16.54
CA PHE A 95 0.00 3.33 16.44
C PHE A 95 -1.02 2.27 16.00
N LEU A 96 -0.62 1.35 15.11
CA LEU A 96 -1.47 0.23 14.71
C LEU A 96 -1.83 -0.63 15.94
N ASP A 97 -0.85 -0.93 16.79
CA ASP A 97 -1.05 -1.65 18.06
C ASP A 97 -2.02 -0.93 19.01
N ILE A 98 -1.94 0.40 19.14
CA ILE A 98 -2.87 1.19 19.97
C ILE A 98 -4.33 1.01 19.55
N PHE A 99 -4.60 0.75 18.27
CA PHE A 99 -5.94 0.55 17.74
C PHE A 99 -6.31 -0.93 17.54
N ASP A 100 -5.54 -1.85 18.13
CA ASP A 100 -5.72 -3.30 17.98
C ASP A 100 -5.72 -3.74 16.50
N ILE A 101 -4.92 -3.05 15.66
CA ILE A 101 -4.71 -3.40 14.26
C ILE A 101 -3.36 -4.10 14.18
N GLU A 102 -3.36 -5.44 14.10
CA GLU A 102 -2.12 -6.19 13.99
C GLU A 102 -1.43 -5.95 12.64
N TRP A 103 -0.10 -5.89 12.68
CA TRP A 103 0.71 -5.98 11.47
C TRP A 103 0.49 -7.37 10.84
N PRO A 104 0.08 -7.49 9.56
CA PRO A 104 -0.25 -8.79 8.99
C PRO A 104 0.99 -9.69 8.88
N ASP A 105 0.89 -10.92 9.37
CA ASP A 105 1.95 -11.92 9.34
C ASP A 105 2.39 -12.27 7.92
N GLU A 106 1.51 -12.11 6.93
CA GLU A 106 1.85 -12.31 5.52
C GLU A 106 2.85 -11.27 5.02
N ILE A 107 3.02 -10.14 5.70
CA ILE A 107 3.92 -9.06 5.28
C ILE A 107 5.28 -9.19 5.95
N ASP A 108 6.17 -9.95 5.32
CA ASP A 108 7.61 -9.83 5.54
C ASP A 108 8.21 -8.77 4.59
N CYS A 109 8.68 -7.65 5.16
CA CYS A 109 9.31 -6.60 4.38
C CYS A 109 10.61 -7.06 3.71
N GLU A 110 11.29 -8.10 4.22
CA GLU A 110 12.56 -8.56 3.66
C GLU A 110 12.40 -9.36 2.37
N GLU A 111 11.23 -9.96 2.14
CA GLU A 111 10.91 -10.71 0.92
C GLU A 111 10.50 -9.81 -0.25
N LEU A 112 10.25 -8.53 0.03
CA LEU A 112 9.82 -7.57 -0.99
C LEU A 112 11.00 -7.10 -1.86
N PRO A 113 10.77 -6.86 -3.16
CA PRO A 113 11.76 -6.24 -4.03
C PRO A 113 12.01 -4.79 -3.63
N ASP A 114 13.17 -4.27 -4.03
CA ASP A 114 13.53 -2.87 -3.86
C ASP A 114 14.01 -2.30 -5.19
N SER A 115 13.13 -1.59 -5.89
CA SER A 115 13.35 -1.07 -7.23
C SER A 115 12.61 0.25 -7.43
N ASN A 116 13.17 1.13 -8.26
CA ASN A 116 12.48 2.34 -8.73
C ASN A 116 11.56 2.06 -9.93
N ASP A 117 11.60 0.85 -10.48
CA ASP A 117 10.73 0.43 -11.57
C ASP A 117 9.30 0.16 -11.06
N PRO A 118 8.29 0.94 -11.51
CA PRO A 118 6.91 0.79 -11.07
C PRO A 118 6.25 -0.53 -11.49
N ASP A 119 6.81 -1.27 -12.46
CA ASP A 119 6.33 -2.62 -12.83
C ASP A 119 6.91 -3.72 -11.93
N VAL A 120 7.96 -3.41 -11.17
CA VAL A 120 8.58 -4.33 -10.20
C VAL A 120 7.97 -4.15 -8.82
N CYS A 121 7.87 -2.90 -8.34
CA CYS A 121 7.25 -2.61 -7.07
C CYS A 121 6.84 -1.14 -6.94
N VAL A 122 5.96 -0.83 -5.99
CA VAL A 122 5.47 0.53 -5.77
C VAL A 122 6.00 1.16 -4.49
N GLY A 123 6.46 2.40 -4.59
CA GLY A 123 6.71 3.28 -3.44
C GLY A 123 8.17 3.47 -3.03
N ASN A 124 9.15 2.87 -3.73
CA ASN A 124 10.57 3.03 -3.38
C ASN A 124 11.03 4.49 -3.49
N GLN A 125 10.86 5.11 -4.66
CA GLN A 125 11.26 6.50 -4.89
C GLN A 125 10.60 7.47 -3.88
N GLN A 126 9.28 7.34 -3.66
CA GLN A 126 8.56 8.18 -2.70
C GLN A 126 9.09 8.01 -1.27
N ALA A 127 9.39 6.78 -0.85
CA ALA A 127 9.92 6.52 0.49
C ALA A 127 11.34 7.08 0.66
N MET A 128 12.20 6.86 -0.33
CA MET A 128 13.57 7.40 -0.34
C MET A 128 13.60 8.92 -0.29
N GLU A 129 12.77 9.61 -1.07
CA GLU A 129 12.67 11.07 -1.06
C GLU A 129 12.28 11.61 0.31
N LEU A 130 11.30 10.98 0.97
CA LEU A 130 10.89 11.37 2.32
C LEU A 130 11.99 11.15 3.35
N ASN A 131 12.74 10.05 3.27
CA ASN A 131 13.86 9.80 4.17
C ASN A 131 14.98 10.81 3.98
N GLN A 132 15.29 11.21 2.74
CA GLN A 132 16.24 12.28 2.47
C GLN A 132 15.77 13.62 3.05
N ILE A 133 14.49 13.96 2.90
CA ILE A 133 13.92 15.19 3.48
C ILE A 133 14.03 15.16 5.00
N ALA A 134 13.67 14.04 5.63
CA ALA A 134 13.74 13.87 7.07
C ALA A 134 15.18 14.04 7.58
N ASN A 135 16.16 13.41 6.91
CA ASN A 135 17.56 13.50 7.29
C ASN A 135 18.11 14.93 7.16
N ARG A 136 17.70 15.68 6.13
CA ARG A 136 18.08 17.10 5.97
C ARG A 136 17.52 18.01 7.06
N HIS A 137 16.44 17.63 7.75
CA HIS A 137 15.87 18.41 8.86
C HIS A 137 16.48 18.02 10.22
N CYS A 138 17.33 17.00 10.26
CA CYS A 138 18.07 16.58 11.45
C CYS A 138 19.51 17.13 11.48
N GLU A 139 19.93 17.89 10.47
CA GLU A 139 21.17 18.69 10.41
C GLU A 139 20.89 20.14 10.82
#